data_AF-A0A349J4P6-F1
#
_entry.id   AF-A0A349J4P6-F1
#
_cell.length_a   1.000
_cell.length_b   1.000
_cell.length_c   1.000
_cell.angle_alpha   90.00
_cell.angle_beta   90.00
_cell.angle_gamma   90.00
#
_symmetry.space_group_name_H-M   'P 1'
#
loop_
_entity.id
_entity.type
_entity.pdbx_description
1 polymer ?
#
loop_
_entity_poly.entity_id
_entity_poly.type
_entity_poly.pdbx_seq_one_letter_code
_entity_poly.pdbx_strand_id
1 'polypeptide(L)'
;MKTWIFTALLALELIAVGPSGIMSSNKAAAQGFANYNLETIVDGLDSPWGLAILPDGDMLITELTGDLRHIRNGKLVTQAVAGVPQSLYGGQGGLMDIVIHPDYAQNRYVYLSLSVGTDSANALRV
;
A
#
# COMPACT_ATOMS: atom_id res chain seq x y z
N MET A 1 -57.96 23.92 -12.23
CA MET A 1 -58.20 24.51 -13.56
C MET A 1 -56.92 24.36 -14.37
N LYS A 2 -57.05 23.81 -15.58
CA LYS A 2 -55.98 23.29 -16.44
C LYS A 2 -55.92 24.23 -17.64
N THR A 3 -54.80 24.92 -17.85
CA THR A 3 -54.55 25.65 -19.11
C THR A 3 -53.23 25.17 -19.68
N TRP A 4 -53.28 24.87 -20.97
CA TRP A 4 -52.29 24.17 -21.77
C TRP A 4 -51.93 25.08 -22.95
N ILE A 5 -50.68 24.91 -23.42
CA ILE A 5 -50.17 25.17 -24.78
C ILE A 5 -49.83 26.61 -25.17
N PHE A 6 -48.53 26.84 -25.41
CA PHE A 6 -48.07 27.35 -26.72
C PHE A 6 -46.91 26.50 -27.22
N THR A 7 -47.15 25.88 -28.37
CA THR A 7 -46.22 25.15 -29.23
C THR A 7 -45.35 26.14 -30.01
N ALA A 8 -44.06 25.85 -30.22
CA ALA A 8 -43.42 26.03 -31.53
C ALA A 8 -42.03 25.39 -31.59
N LEU A 9 -41.84 24.65 -32.69
CA LEU A 9 -40.66 23.97 -33.22
C LEU A 9 -39.33 24.72 -33.08
N LEU A 10 -38.25 23.96 -32.82
CA LEU A 10 -37.01 24.12 -33.57
C LEU A 10 -36.44 22.75 -33.98
N ALA A 11 -35.99 22.67 -35.22
CA ALA A 11 -35.52 21.46 -35.89
C ALA A 11 -34.04 21.16 -35.61
N LEU A 12 -33.74 19.86 -35.58
CA LEU A 12 -32.58 19.12 -36.15
C LEU A 12 -31.16 19.70 -35.99
N GLU A 13 -30.23 18.91 -35.41
CA GLU A 13 -28.96 18.38 -35.99
C GLU A 13 -28.41 17.31 -35.00
N LEU A 14 -28.31 16.02 -35.34
CA LEU A 14 -27.25 15.29 -36.06
C LEU A 14 -25.89 15.13 -35.31
N ILE A 15 -25.71 13.92 -34.75
CA ILE A 15 -24.50 13.07 -34.62
C ILE A 15 -23.28 13.60 -33.84
N ALA A 16 -22.93 12.87 -32.77
CA ALA A 16 -21.66 12.13 -32.68
C ALA A 16 -21.70 11.15 -31.50
N VAL A 17 -21.91 9.86 -31.78
CA VAL A 17 -21.30 8.82 -30.94
C VAL A 17 -19.81 8.92 -31.21
N GLY A 18 -19.12 9.77 -30.44
CA GLY A 18 -17.67 9.73 -30.40
C GLY A 18 -17.26 8.34 -29.93
N PRO A 19 -16.19 7.73 -30.49
CA PRO A 19 -15.67 6.50 -29.92
C PRO A 19 -15.36 6.82 -28.46
N SER A 20 -16.03 6.12 -27.54
CA SER A 20 -15.63 6.05 -26.15
C SER A 20 -14.13 5.82 -26.18
N GLY A 21 -13.36 6.88 -25.88
CA GLY A 21 -11.92 6.82 -25.90
C GLY A 21 -11.57 5.62 -25.06
N ILE A 22 -10.89 4.65 -25.68
CA ILE A 22 -10.18 3.62 -24.94
C ILE A 22 -9.42 4.41 -23.90
N MET A 23 -9.82 4.27 -22.64
CA MET A 23 -9.07 4.75 -21.51
C MET A 23 -7.79 3.93 -21.58
N SER A 24 -6.85 4.42 -22.39
CA SER A 24 -5.52 3.87 -22.51
C SER A 24 -5.02 3.92 -21.08
N SER A 25 -4.96 2.75 -20.46
CA SER A 25 -4.13 2.60 -19.28
C SER A 25 -2.75 2.93 -19.80
N ASN A 26 -2.36 4.20 -19.66
CA ASN A 26 -0.96 4.55 -19.64
C ASN A 26 -0.45 3.81 -18.41
N LYS A 27 -0.06 2.53 -18.59
CA LYS A 27 1.08 1.99 -17.88
C LYS A 27 2.15 3.01 -18.19
N ALA A 28 2.35 3.96 -17.27
CA ALA A 28 3.50 4.81 -17.30
C ALA A 28 4.67 3.82 -17.38
N ALA A 29 5.22 3.66 -18.58
CA ALA A 29 6.46 2.94 -18.75
C ALA A 29 7.40 3.68 -17.81
N ALA A 30 7.85 2.99 -16.76
CA ALA A 30 8.80 3.54 -15.82
C ALA A 30 9.89 4.20 -16.66
N GLN A 31 10.02 5.52 -16.55
CA GLN A 31 11.14 6.25 -17.13
C GLN A 31 12.37 5.50 -16.65
N GLY A 32 13.04 4.78 -17.57
CA GLY A 32 14.11 3.87 -17.21
C GLY A 32 15.13 4.65 -16.39
N PHE A 33 15.38 4.19 -15.16
CA PHE A 33 16.53 4.66 -14.41
C PHE A 33 17.75 4.29 -15.26
N ALA A 34 18.30 5.25 -16.02
CA ALA A 34 19.19 4.98 -17.15
C ALA A 34 20.47 4.18 -16.77
N ASN A 35 20.73 3.98 -15.48
CA ASN A 35 21.86 3.24 -14.93
C ASN A 35 21.49 2.23 -13.82
N TYR A 36 20.22 1.84 -13.65
CA TYR A 36 19.82 0.85 -12.64
C TYR A 36 18.85 -0.19 -13.21
N ASN A 37 19.06 -1.44 -12.82
CA ASN A 37 18.10 -2.52 -13.07
C ASN A 37 17.16 -2.62 -11.88
N LEU A 38 15.85 -2.66 -12.16
CA LEU A 38 14.84 -2.93 -11.15
C LEU A 38 14.50 -4.41 -11.18
N GLU A 39 14.58 -5.06 -10.02
CA GLU A 39 14.17 -6.43 -9.83
C GLU A 39 13.12 -6.49 -8.72
N THR A 40 11.97 -7.08 -9.02
CA THR A 40 10.95 -7.37 -8.01
C THR A 40 11.37 -8.60 -7.21
N ILE A 41 11.61 -8.43 -5.92
CA ILE A 41 11.95 -9.55 -5.01
C ILE A 41 10.69 -10.33 -4.64
N VAL A 42 9.65 -9.63 -4.20
CA VAL A 42 8.32 -10.20 -3.89
C VAL A 42 7.22 -9.22 -4.28
N ASP A 43 6.01 -9.75 -4.47
CA ASP A 43 4.77 -8.99 -4.62
C ASP A 43 3.75 -9.43 -3.54
N GLY A 44 2.54 -8.88 -3.60
CA GLY A 44 1.44 -9.27 -2.72
C GLY A 44 1.50 -8.71 -1.30
N LEU A 45 2.34 -7.71 -1.05
CA LEU A 45 2.37 -6.95 0.20
C LEU A 45 1.22 -5.92 0.23
N ASP A 46 0.64 -5.70 1.41
CA ASP A 46 -0.37 -4.68 1.67
C ASP A 46 0.25 -3.47 2.38
N SER A 47 0.45 -2.37 1.65
CA SER A 47 0.96 -1.11 2.21
C SER A 47 2.29 -1.27 3.00
N PRO A 48 3.36 -1.81 2.38
CA PRO A 48 4.64 -2.03 3.06
C PRO A 48 5.26 -0.71 3.52
N TRP A 49 5.87 -0.69 4.71
CA TRP A 49 6.36 0.52 5.38
C TRP A 49 7.84 0.43 5.75
N GLY A 50 8.20 -0.44 6.70
CA GLY A 50 9.56 -0.66 7.18
C GLY A 50 10.17 -1.96 6.65
N LEU A 51 11.49 -2.01 6.53
CA LEU A 51 12.25 -3.18 6.04
C LEU A 51 13.48 -3.40 6.91
N ALA A 52 13.66 -4.63 7.39
CA ALA A 52 14.88 -5.08 8.03
C ALA A 52 15.44 -6.33 7.35
N ILE A 53 16.71 -6.28 6.97
CA ILE A 53 17.45 -7.43 6.43
C ILE A 53 18.07 -8.21 7.59
N LEU A 54 17.84 -9.52 7.62
CA LEU A 54 18.36 -10.43 8.63
C LEU A 54 19.77 -10.92 8.27
N PRO A 55 20.57 -11.41 9.24
CA PRO A 55 21.94 -11.86 8.99
C PRO A 55 22.09 -13.00 7.97
N ASP A 56 21.03 -13.79 7.76
CA ASP A 56 20.96 -14.87 6.77
C ASP A 56 20.46 -14.42 5.39
N GLY A 57 20.16 -13.13 5.22
CA GLY A 57 19.66 -12.53 3.98
C GLY A 57 18.14 -12.57 3.82
N ASP A 58 17.42 -13.20 4.76
CA ASP A 58 15.97 -13.08 4.84
C ASP A 58 15.58 -11.63 5.20
N MET A 59 14.30 -11.28 5.01
CA MET A 59 13.82 -9.93 5.27
C MET A 59 12.54 -9.94 6.09
N LEU A 60 12.40 -8.98 6.99
CA LEU A 60 11.16 -8.64 7.66
C LEU A 60 10.63 -7.32 7.12
N ILE A 61 9.34 -7.27 6.80
CA ILE A 61 8.66 -6.07 6.29
C ILE A 61 7.46 -5.80 7.18
N THR A 62 7.34 -4.59 7.71
CA THR A 62 6.10 -4.14 8.35
C THR A 62 5.13 -3.65 7.29
N GLU A 63 3.88 -4.04 7.41
CA GLU A 63 2.76 -3.51 6.65
C GLU A 63 2.00 -2.52 7.52
N LEU A 64 1.70 -1.33 6.99
CA LEU A 64 1.05 -0.28 7.75
C LEU A 64 -0.28 -0.75 8.38
N THR A 65 -0.95 -1.70 7.73
CA THR A 65 -2.20 -2.36 8.16
C THR A 65 -2.07 -3.19 9.45
N GLY A 66 -0.85 -3.53 9.89
CA GLY A 66 -0.59 -4.17 11.17
C GLY A 66 0.20 -5.49 11.10
N ASP A 67 0.44 -6.01 9.90
CA ASP A 67 1.12 -7.30 9.71
C ASP A 67 2.65 -7.14 9.66
N LEU A 68 3.37 -8.11 10.23
CA LEU A 68 4.80 -8.29 10.00
C LEU A 68 5.02 -9.45 9.04
N ARG A 69 5.54 -9.17 7.86
CA ARG A 69 5.79 -10.14 6.79
C ARG A 69 7.22 -10.65 6.84
N HIS A 70 7.40 -11.95 6.58
CA HIS A 70 8.71 -12.57 6.42
C HIS A 70 8.91 -12.96 4.95
N ILE A 71 9.99 -12.49 4.35
CA ILE A 71 10.51 -12.99 3.08
C ILE A 71 11.63 -13.98 3.39
N ARG A 72 11.43 -15.24 2.99
CA ARG A 72 12.41 -16.30 3.17
C ARG A 72 12.88 -16.84 1.82
N ASN A 73 14.19 -16.84 1.59
CA ASN A 73 14.77 -17.28 0.31
C ASN A 73 14.11 -16.60 -0.91
N GLY A 74 13.88 -15.28 -0.84
CA GLY A 74 13.27 -14.50 -1.91
C GLY A 74 11.77 -14.78 -2.14
N LYS A 75 11.07 -15.40 -1.19
CA LYS A 75 9.63 -15.67 -1.28
C LYS A 75 8.88 -15.15 -0.07
N LEU A 76 7.74 -14.52 -0.31
CA LEU A 76 6.84 -14.09 0.76
C LEU A 76 6.25 -15.33 1.46
N VAL A 77 6.48 -15.44 2.77
CA VAL A 77 5.85 -16.47 3.59
C VAL A 77 4.35 -16.19 3.65
N THR A 78 3.53 -17.25 3.46
CA THR A 78 2.07 -17.12 3.37
C THR A 78 1.45 -16.53 4.63
N GLN A 79 1.91 -16.98 5.79
CA GLN A 79 1.44 -16.50 7.10
C GLN A 79 2.30 -15.34 7.56
N ALA A 80 1.66 -14.26 8.04
CA ALA A 80 2.33 -13.19 8.75
C ALA A 80 2.94 -13.73 10.07
N VAL A 81 3.96 -13.04 10.57
CA VAL A 81 4.58 -13.34 11.85
C VAL A 81 3.54 -13.12 12.96
N ALA A 82 3.35 -14.13 13.81
CA ALA A 82 2.42 -14.06 14.92
C ALA A 82 2.99 -13.25 16.11
N GLY A 83 2.11 -12.75 16.97
CA GLY A 83 2.49 -12.08 18.21
C GLY A 83 2.90 -10.61 18.04
N VAL A 84 2.68 -10.03 16.87
CA VAL A 84 2.86 -8.59 16.63
C VAL A 84 1.84 -7.81 17.46
N PRO A 85 2.25 -6.77 18.21
CA PRO A 85 1.32 -5.94 18.95
C PRO A 85 0.32 -5.24 18.03
N GLN A 86 -0.93 -5.13 18.48
CA GLN A 86 -1.95 -4.40 17.73
C GLN A 86 -1.58 -2.91 17.64
N SER A 87 -1.57 -2.37 16.41
CA SER A 87 -1.40 -0.95 16.13
C SER A 87 -2.75 -0.28 15.81
N LEU A 88 -2.78 1.04 15.95
CA LEU A 88 -3.88 1.88 15.48
C LEU A 88 -3.63 2.24 14.01
N TYR A 89 -4.25 1.48 13.09
CA TYR A 89 -4.21 1.77 11.66
C TYR A 89 -5.23 2.85 11.28
N GLY A 90 -4.76 3.93 10.65
CA GLY A 90 -5.62 5.04 10.21
C GLY A 90 -4.82 6.26 9.75
N GLY A 91 -5.15 6.82 8.58
CA GLY A 91 -4.39 7.92 7.99
C GLY A 91 -2.95 7.51 7.70
N GLN A 92 -1.99 8.11 8.42
CA GLN A 92 -0.57 7.72 8.40
C GLN A 92 -0.16 6.86 9.61
N GLY A 93 -1.11 6.46 10.46
CA GLY A 93 -0.93 5.59 11.62
C GLY A 93 -1.04 4.10 11.26
N GLY A 94 -0.34 3.24 12.01
CA GLY A 94 -0.26 1.80 11.75
C GLY A 94 0.97 1.16 12.40
N LEU A 95 1.37 -0.01 11.88
CA LEU A 95 2.66 -0.62 12.22
C LEU A 95 3.77 0.04 11.37
N MET A 96 4.77 0.61 12.03
CA MET A 96 5.72 1.53 11.42
C MET A 96 7.07 0.85 11.23
N ASP A 97 8.15 1.48 11.68
CA ASP A 97 9.51 1.04 11.41
C ASP A 97 9.89 -0.21 12.20
N ILE A 98 10.89 -0.93 11.69
CA ILE A 98 11.47 -2.13 12.28
C ILE A 98 12.99 -2.06 12.26
N VAL A 99 13.62 -2.44 13.38
CA VAL A 99 15.06 -2.62 13.46
C VAL A 99 15.39 -3.89 14.23
N ILE A 100 16.40 -4.63 13.77
CA ILE A 100 16.91 -5.81 14.47
C ILE A 100 17.92 -5.42 15.54
N HIS A 101 17.95 -6.16 16.64
CA HIS A 101 18.99 -6.02 17.65
C HIS A 101 20.38 -6.33 17.03
N PRO A 102 21.48 -5.65 17.44
CA PRO A 102 22.82 -5.95 16.94
C PRO A 102 23.22 -7.44 17.07
N ASP A 103 22.87 -8.07 18.19
CA ASP A 103 23.05 -9.50 18.45
C ASP A 103 21.86 -10.39 18.00
N TYR A 104 21.11 -10.01 16.95
CA TYR A 104 19.93 -10.75 16.47
C TYR A 104 20.19 -12.25 16.25
N ALA A 105 21.39 -12.61 15.77
CA ALA A 105 21.79 -14.00 15.56
C ALA A 105 21.72 -14.86 16.85
N GLN A 106 21.83 -14.23 18.04
CA GLN A 106 21.78 -14.91 19.33
C GLN A 106 20.41 -14.76 20.00
N ASN A 107 19.83 -13.55 20.00
CA ASN A 107 18.62 -13.25 20.79
C ASN A 107 17.33 -13.17 19.98
N ARG A 108 17.41 -13.02 18.66
CA ARG A 108 16.28 -12.85 17.72
C ARG A 108 15.34 -11.69 18.10
N TYR A 109 15.87 -10.62 18.68
CA TYR A 109 15.07 -9.45 19.06
C TYR A 109 14.92 -8.46 17.92
N VAL A 110 13.69 -7.99 17.74
CA VAL A 110 13.35 -6.87 16.86
C VAL A 110 12.67 -5.79 17.68
N TYR A 111 12.83 -4.55 17.25
CA TYR A 111 12.15 -3.39 17.79
C TYR A 111 11.20 -2.87 16.73
N LEU A 112 9.98 -2.58 17.14
CA LEU A 112 8.92 -2.10 16.27
C LEU A 112 8.48 -0.74 16.78
N SER A 113 8.24 0.19 15.87
CA SER A 113 7.46 1.38 16.19
C SER A 113 6.03 1.22 15.67
N LEU A 114 5.06 1.78 16.38
CA LEU A 114 3.65 1.66 16.02
C LEU A 114 2.82 2.82 16.57
N SER A 115 1.76 3.16 15.84
CA SER A 115 0.72 4.07 16.33
C SER A 115 -0.15 3.37 17.37
N VAL A 116 -0.48 4.05 18.46
CA VAL A 116 -1.39 3.58 19.52
C VAL A 116 -2.35 4.70 19.94
N GLY A 117 -3.44 4.35 20.63
CA GLY A 117 -4.43 5.31 21.12
C GLY A 117 -5.72 5.28 20.30
N THR A 118 -6.24 6.46 19.95
CA THR A 118 -7.47 6.62 19.14
C THR A 118 -7.22 7.58 17.97
N ASP A 119 -8.12 7.62 17.00
CA ASP A 119 -8.01 8.51 15.82
C ASP A 119 -7.88 9.99 16.19
N SER A 120 -8.50 10.42 17.28
CA SER A 120 -8.45 11.80 17.79
C SER A 120 -7.28 12.08 18.74
N ALA A 121 -6.57 11.04 19.20
CA ALA A 121 -5.50 11.13 20.19
C ALA A 121 -4.51 9.97 20.02
N ASN A 122 -3.83 9.93 18.88
CA ASN A 122 -2.83 8.92 18.59
C ASN A 122 -1.42 9.35 19.05
N ALA A 123 -0.56 8.36 19.27
CA ALA A 123 0.84 8.58 19.60
C ALA A 123 1.71 7.46 19.01
N LEU A 124 2.97 7.79 18.73
CA LEU A 124 3.98 6.80 18.38
C LEU A 124 4.48 6.10 19.64
N ARG A 125 4.59 4.77 19.59
CA ARG A 125 5.22 3.92 20.60
C ARG A 125 6.33 3.10 19.96
N VAL A 126 7.36 2.78 20.75
CA VAL A 126 8.46 1.85 20.43
C VAL A 126 8.54 0.80 21.55
#